data_AF-A0A7J6UP09-F1
#
_entry.id   AF-A0A7J6UP09-F1
#
_cell.length_a   1.000
_cell.length_b   1.000
_cell.length_c   1.000
_cell.angle_alpha   90.00
_cell.angle_beta   90.00
_cell.angle_gamma   90.00
#
_symmetry.space_group_name_H-M   'P 1'
#
loop_
_entity.id
_entity.type
_entity.pdbx_description
1 polymer ?
#
loop_
_entity_poly.entity_id
_entity_poly.type
_entity_poly.pdbx_seq_one_letter_code
_entity_poly.pdbx_strand_id
1 'polypeptide(L)'
;MRCPLCNKSTQEDMSGIWRVIDEEVARVRMPKEYRTTFVRLHCNDCESITPKVPFHIMGMKCGNCGSYNTQEEDRFTVEAPGGDDDNGEEENPEQEQQQQ
;
A
#
# COMPACT_ATOMS: atom_id res chain seq x y z
N MET A 1 12.95 16.35 2.74
CA MET A 1 14.12 15.40 2.72
C MET A 1 14.14 14.61 4.02
N ARG A 2 14.81 13.46 4.06
CA ARG A 2 14.85 12.56 5.23
C ARG A 2 16.24 12.55 5.88
N CYS A 3 16.30 12.57 7.22
CA CYS A 3 17.54 12.43 7.97
C CYS A 3 18.07 11.00 7.87
N PRO A 4 19.33 10.77 7.45
CA PRO A 4 19.87 9.41 7.32
C PRO A 4 20.12 8.72 8.67
N LEU A 5 20.08 9.45 9.78
CA LEU A 5 20.33 8.91 11.12
C LEU A 5 19.06 8.41 11.82
N CYS A 6 17.95 9.14 11.66
CA CYS A 6 16.71 8.85 12.38
C CYS A 6 15.48 8.67 11.48
N ASN A 7 15.66 8.76 10.16
CA ASN A 7 14.58 8.64 9.16
C ASN A 7 13.43 9.66 9.27
N LYS A 8 13.55 10.69 10.13
CA LYS A 8 12.60 11.79 10.21
C LYS A 8 12.73 12.76 9.04
N SER A 9 11.64 13.43 8.69
CA SER A 9 11.64 14.55 7.76
C SER A 9 12.51 15.68 8.34
N THR A 10 13.41 16.24 7.53
CA THR A 10 14.34 17.30 7.95
C THR A 10 13.75 18.70 7.83
N GLN A 11 12.65 18.85 7.11
CA GLN A 11 11.93 20.11 6.98
C GLN A 11 10.66 20.03 7.83
N GLU A 12 10.35 21.10 8.56
CA GLU A 12 9.16 21.15 9.41
C GLU A 12 7.87 21.09 8.58
N ASP A 13 7.85 21.77 7.43
CA ASP A 13 6.72 21.75 6.51
C ASP A 13 7.01 20.91 5.27
N MET A 14 6.33 19.76 5.20
CA MET A 14 6.32 18.87 4.04
C MET A 14 4.91 18.78 3.41
N SER A 15 3.97 19.64 3.85
CA SER A 15 2.55 19.57 3.48
C SER A 15 2.32 19.65 1.97
N GLY A 16 3.12 20.45 1.25
CA GLY A 16 3.05 20.55 -0.21
C GLY A 16 3.36 19.23 -0.91
N ILE A 17 4.35 18.49 -0.43
CA ILE A 17 4.72 17.16 -0.97
C ILE A 17 3.62 16.16 -0.62
N TRP A 18 3.13 16.17 0.62
CA TRP A 18 2.04 15.29 1.05
C TRP A 18 0.76 15.50 0.25
N ARG A 19 0.45 16.75 -0.11
CA ARG A 19 -0.69 17.07 -0.98
C ARG A 19 -0.55 16.46 -2.37
N VAL A 20 0.64 16.51 -2.97
CA VAL A 20 0.89 15.86 -4.27
C VAL A 20 0.68 14.34 -4.15
N ILE A 21 1.12 13.71 -3.07
CA ILE A 21 0.89 12.28 -2.85
C ILE A 21 -0.62 11.99 -2.64
N ASP A 22 -1.34 12.84 -1.90
CA ASP A 22 -2.80 12.72 -1.75
C ASP A 22 -3.52 12.73 -3.11
N GLU A 23 -3.12 13.65 -4.00
CA GLU A 23 -3.68 13.76 -5.36
C GLU A 23 -3.39 12.49 -6.18
N GLU A 24 -2.18 11.95 -6.10
CA GLU A 24 -1.78 10.72 -6.79
C GLU A 24 -2.51 9.49 -6.24
N VAL A 25 -2.71 9.41 -4.92
CA VAL A 25 -3.51 8.37 -4.27
C VAL A 25 -4.96 8.44 -4.75
N ALA A 26 -5.55 9.63 -4.87
CA ALA A 26 -6.91 9.79 -5.37
C ALA A 26 -7.04 9.45 -6.87
N ARG A 27 -5.99 9.70 -7.65
CA ARG A 27 -5.96 9.50 -9.11
C ARG A 27 -5.74 8.04 -9.50
N VAL A 28 -4.88 7.34 -8.77
CA VAL A 28 -4.45 5.97 -9.10
C VAL A 28 -5.38 4.96 -8.44
N ARG A 29 -6.03 4.11 -9.25
CA ARG A 29 -6.89 3.04 -8.72
C ARG A 29 -6.04 1.87 -8.25
N MET A 30 -6.40 1.30 -7.09
CA MET A 30 -5.75 0.09 -6.60
C MET A 30 -6.09 -1.16 -7.43
N PRO A 31 -5.08 -1.97 -7.80
CA PRO A 31 -5.26 -3.31 -8.35
C PRO A 31 -6.16 -4.17 -7.45
N LYS A 32 -6.93 -5.08 -8.03
CA LYS A 32 -8.00 -5.82 -7.32
C LYS A 32 -7.43 -6.66 -6.16
N GLU A 33 -6.29 -7.31 -6.40
CA GLU A 33 -5.53 -8.12 -5.48
C GLU A 33 -5.09 -7.38 -4.21
N TYR A 34 -5.00 -6.05 -4.25
CA TYR A 34 -4.55 -5.23 -3.14
C TYR A 34 -5.67 -4.45 -2.43
N ARG A 35 -6.91 -4.50 -2.92
CA ARG A 35 -8.02 -3.71 -2.35
C ARG A 35 -8.40 -4.14 -0.94
N THR A 36 -8.15 -5.39 -0.60
CA THR A 36 -8.35 -5.95 0.73
C THR A 36 -7.04 -6.13 1.49
N THR A 37 -5.94 -5.57 0.97
CA THR A 37 -4.64 -5.56 1.66
C THR A 37 -4.54 -4.37 2.58
N PHE A 38 -4.10 -4.64 3.80
CA PHE A 38 -3.85 -3.66 4.85
C PHE A 38 -2.41 -3.79 5.32
N VAL A 39 -1.90 -2.70 5.86
CA VAL A 39 -0.56 -2.66 6.47
C VAL A 39 -0.65 -2.16 7.90
N ARG A 40 0.22 -2.72 8.74
CA ARG A 40 0.61 -2.13 10.02
C ARG A 40 1.72 -1.11 9.73
N LEU A 41 1.45 0.15 10.05
CA LEU A 41 2.25 1.28 9.61
C LEU A 41 2.92 1.98 10.81
N HIS A 42 4.22 2.23 10.72
CA HIS A 42 4.96 3.10 11.63
C HIS A 42 5.26 4.44 10.96
N CYS A 43 4.97 5.56 11.62
CA CYS A 43 5.31 6.88 11.11
C CYS A 43 6.68 7.33 11.62
N ASN A 44 7.62 7.65 10.74
CA ASN A 44 8.94 8.14 11.15
C ASN A 44 8.89 9.55 11.74
N ASP A 45 7.91 10.37 11.38
CA ASP A 45 7.83 11.76 11.87
C ASP A 45 7.28 11.83 13.29
N CYS A 46 6.13 11.19 13.55
CA CYS A 46 5.45 11.23 14.85
C CYS A 46 5.55 9.94 15.67
N GLU A 47 6.29 8.93 15.20
CA GLU A 47 6.55 7.65 15.88
C GLU A 47 5.30 6.85 16.25
N SER A 48 4.15 7.24 15.69
CA SER A 48 2.87 6.57 15.97
C SER A 48 2.71 5.34 15.09
N ILE A 49 2.19 4.28 15.69
CA ILE A 49 1.87 3.03 15.02
C ILE A 49 0.38 2.99 14.73
N THR A 50 0.02 2.75 13.46
CA THR A 50 -1.35 2.50 13.04
C THR A 50 -1.50 1.03 12.65
N PRO A 51 -2.32 0.24 13.36
CA PRO A 51 -2.36 -1.21 13.18
C PRO A 51 -2.99 -1.67 11.87
N LYS A 52 -3.86 -0.85 11.28
CA LYS A 52 -4.62 -1.19 10.07
C LYS A 52 -4.84 0.04 9.20
N VAL A 53 -4.03 0.17 8.15
CA VAL A 53 -4.17 1.18 7.11
C VAL A 53 -4.37 0.49 5.76
N PRO A 54 -5.32 0.90 4.91
CA PRO A 54 -5.43 0.37 3.56
C PRO A 54 -4.10 0.53 2.81
N PHE A 55 -3.60 -0.54 2.21
CA PHE A 55 -2.41 -0.44 1.39
C PHE A 55 -2.70 0.38 0.13
N HIS A 56 -1.78 1.29 -0.21
CA HIS A 56 -1.84 2.01 -1.48
C HIS A 56 -0.46 2.08 -2.12
N ILE A 57 -0.37 1.74 -3.42
CA ILE A 57 0.90 1.65 -4.15
C ILE A 57 1.65 2.99 -4.24
N MET A 58 0.93 4.12 -4.19
CA MET A 58 1.51 5.47 -4.21
C MET A 58 2.04 5.94 -2.85
N GLY A 59 1.64 5.30 -1.75
CA GLY A 59 2.02 5.72 -0.40
C GLY A 59 0.90 5.58 0.62
N MET A 60 1.27 5.41 1.88
CA MET A 60 0.34 5.26 3.00
C MET A 60 0.43 6.49 3.90
N LYS A 61 -0.71 7.13 4.15
CA LYS A 61 -0.78 8.33 4.98
C LYS A 61 -0.85 7.96 6.45
N CYS A 62 -0.06 8.61 7.28
CA CYS A 62 -0.22 8.52 8.72
C CYS A 62 -1.53 9.21 9.14
N GLY A 63 -2.44 8.47 9.78
CA GLY A 63 -3.70 9.02 10.30
C GLY A 63 -3.52 10.00 11.47
N ASN A 64 -2.36 10.00 12.15
CA ASN A 64 -2.11 10.85 13.30
C ASN A 64 -1.58 12.25 12.90
N CYS A 65 -0.57 12.32 12.02
CA CYS A 65 0.07 13.59 11.66
C CYS A 65 -0.07 13.96 10.17
N GLY A 66 -0.67 13.09 9.34
CA GLY A 66 -0.85 13.32 7.91
C GLY A 66 0.41 13.15 7.06
N SER A 67 1.55 12.80 7.65
CA SER A 67 2.79 12.54 6.91
C SER A 67 2.74 11.24 6.12
N TYR A 68 3.41 11.20 4.97
CA TYR A 68 3.70 9.98 4.21
C TYR A 68 5.12 9.44 4.47
N ASN A 69 5.87 10.02 5.41
CA ASN A 69 7.15 9.48 5.87
C ASN A 69 6.92 8.28 6.79
N THR A 70 6.43 7.18 6.22
CA THR A 70 5.98 6.00 6.94
C THR A 70 6.72 4.76 6.48
N GLN A 71 6.81 3.77 7.36
CA GLN A 71 7.39 2.46 7.11
C GLN A 71 6.33 1.39 7.36
N GLU A 72 6.21 0.46 6.43
CA GLU A 72 5.44 -0.77 6.60
C GLU A 72 6.21 -1.71 7.54
N GLU A 73 5.56 -2.15 8.61
CA GLU A 73 6.10 -3.19 9.49
C GLU A 73 5.55 -4.57 9.14
N ASP A 74 4.28 -4.64 8.76
CA ASP A 74 3.60 -5.89 8.39
C ASP A 74 2.48 -5.61 7.39
N ARG A 75 2.14 -6.60 6.58
CA ARG A 75 1.12 -6.54 5.54
C ARG A 75 0.28 -7.81 5.55
N PHE A 76 -1.03 -7.63 5.56
CA PHE A 76 -1.99 -8.71 5.62
C PHE A 76 -3.18 -8.41 4.71
N THR A 77 -3.71 -9.45 4.07
CA THR A 77 -4.93 -9.37 3.28
C THR A 77 -6.08 -9.90 4.13
N VAL A 78 -7.21 -9.18 4.14
CA VAL A 78 -8.43 -9.70 4.75
C VAL A 78 -9.26 -10.36 3.66
N GLU A 79 -9.49 -11.66 3.81
CA GLU A 79 -10.44 -12.37 2.96
C GLU A 79 -11.85 -11.85 3.27
N ALA A 80 -12.63 -11.57 2.22
CA ALA A 80 -14.01 -11.18 2.41
C ALA A 80 -14.76 -12.35 3.06
N PRO A 81 -15.66 -12.10 4.03
CA PRO A 81 -16.44 -13.18 4.61
C PRO A 81 -17.41 -13.75 3.56
N GLY A 82 -17.02 -14.86 2.93
CA GLY A 82 -17.87 -15.76 2.13
C GLY A 82 -17.41 -16.01 0.69
N GLY A 83 -17.01 -17.26 0.40
CA GLY A 83 -16.93 -17.83 -0.95
C GLY A 83 -15.79 -18.83 -1.14
N ASP A 84 -16.10 -20.11 -0.90
CA ASP A 84 -15.25 -21.30 -1.04
C ASP A 84 -14.81 -21.61 -2.49
N ASP A 85 -13.71 -22.40 -2.59
CA ASP A 85 -13.24 -23.23 -3.70
C ASP A 85 -12.91 -22.60 -5.07
N ASP A 86 -11.62 -22.58 -5.43
CA ASP A 86 -11.20 -23.10 -6.75
C ASP A 86 -9.75 -23.63 -6.74
N ASN A 87 -9.60 -24.74 -7.45
CA ASN A 87 -8.44 -25.60 -7.59
C ASN A 87 -7.23 -24.86 -8.19
N GLY A 88 -6.03 -25.36 -7.89
CA GLY A 88 -4.84 -25.02 -8.66
C GLY A 88 -5.01 -25.50 -10.11
N GLU A 89 -4.92 -24.58 -11.06
CA GLU A 89 -4.64 -24.90 -12.45
C GLU A 89 -3.14 -24.70 -12.69
N GLU A 90 -2.43 -25.83 -12.74
CA GLU A 90 -1.12 -25.92 -13.39
C GLU A 90 -1.29 -25.60 -14.88
N GLU A 91 -0.63 -24.55 -15.37
CA GLU A 91 -0.56 -24.25 -16.79
C GLU A 91 0.25 -25.34 -17.51
N ASN A 92 -0.43 -26.30 -18.16
CA ASN A 92 0.19 -27.24 -19.08
C ASN A 92 0.19 -26.66 -20.52
N PRO A 93 1.34 -26.48 -21.18
CA PRO A 93 1.43 -25.79 -22.46
C PRO A 93 1.32 -26.77 -23.63
N GLU A 94 0.12 -27.07 -24.13
CA GLU A 94 -0.03 -27.68 -25.46
C GLU A 94 -1.46 -27.57 -25.99
N GLN A 95 -1.58 -27.25 -27.30
CA GLN A 95 -2.79 -27.21 -28.15
C GLN A 95 -3.45 -25.80 -28.19
N GLU A 96 -3.63 -25.13 -29.33
CA GLU A 96 -3.96 -25.65 -30.65
C GLU A 96 -3.59 -24.66 -31.76
N GLN A 97 -2.69 -25.10 -32.65
CA GLN A 97 -2.70 -24.70 -34.05
C GLN A 97 -4.03 -25.12 -34.65
N GLN A 98 -4.90 -24.15 -34.97
CA GLN A 98 -5.92 -24.23 -36.03
C GLN A 98 -6.70 -22.92 -36.12
N GLN A 99 -6.15 -21.94 -36.83
CA GLN A 99 -6.92 -20.89 -37.48
C GLN A 99 -6.45 -20.81 -38.93
N GLN A 100 -7.29 -21.43 -39.77
CA GLN A 100 -7.58 -21.19 -41.20
C GLN A 100 -6.54 -20.48 -42.05
#